data_AF-A0A3L7S626-F1
#
_entry.id   AF-A0A3L7S626-F1
#
_cell.length_a   1.000
_cell.length_b   1.000
_cell.length_c   1.000
_cell.angle_alpha   90.00
_cell.angle_beta   90.00
_cell.angle_gamma   90.00
#
_symmetry.space_group_name_H-M   'P 1'
#
loop_
_entity.id
_entity.type
_entity.pdbx_description
1 polymer ?
#
loop_
_entity_poly.entity_id
_entity_poly.type
_entity_poly.pdbx_seq_one_letter_code
_entity_poly.pdbx_strand_id
1 'polypeptide(L)'
;MGNWDVRLCNLIIPPLAAFHFHIAGLLMSLVQQNAKLNQILIELGRSLLQYVGHCSSWSSRTQATLEQEFPKLVAIQQGHVAQLSTLLTERRWPVDFGGFPATYTDLHFLSLSYLSKLILKNQQAIIAHLEQVQHELVEDLEVATLVEEVLSSERQLTARLQELTSAGSGAAA
;
A
#
# COMPACT_ATOMS: atom_id res chain seq x y z
N MET A 1 -15.85 68.81 34.21
CA MET A 1 -15.86 67.33 34.36
C MET A 1 -16.16 66.75 33.00
N GLY A 2 -15.12 66.22 32.33
CA GLY A 2 -15.17 65.82 30.93
C GLY A 2 -15.85 64.47 30.74
N ASN A 3 -16.80 64.41 29.81
CA ASN A 3 -17.45 63.18 29.39
C ASN A 3 -16.75 62.74 28.09
N TRP A 4 -16.04 61.62 28.15
CA TRP A 4 -15.22 61.12 27.06
C TRP A 4 -16.08 60.36 26.04
N ASP A 5 -15.84 60.70 24.77
CA ASP A 5 -16.49 60.20 23.57
C ASP A 5 -16.28 58.68 23.39
N VAL A 6 -17.37 57.91 23.23
CA VAL A 6 -17.39 56.44 23.16
C VAL A 6 -17.17 55.92 21.74
N ARG A 7 -16.37 56.64 20.95
CA ARG A 7 -16.00 56.22 19.59
C ARG A 7 -14.54 55.85 19.59
N LEU A 8 -14.25 54.55 19.43
CA LEU A 8 -13.04 53.93 18.84
C LEU A 8 -12.61 52.64 19.57
N CYS A 9 -13.43 51.58 19.50
CA CYS A 9 -12.94 50.20 19.72
C CYS A 9 -13.68 49.20 18.82
N ASN A 10 -13.74 49.45 17.51
CA ASN A 10 -13.99 48.38 16.53
C ASN A 10 -12.65 48.04 15.86
N LEU A 11 -11.76 47.42 16.63
CA LEU A 11 -10.67 46.65 16.05
C LEU A 11 -11.26 45.31 15.64
N ILE A 12 -11.18 45.02 14.36
CA ILE A 12 -11.60 43.79 13.71
C ILE A 12 -10.80 42.63 14.33
N ILE A 13 -11.42 41.89 15.23
CA ILE A 13 -10.91 40.58 15.70
C ILE A 13 -11.50 39.54 14.73
N PRO A 14 -10.69 38.83 13.92
CA PRO A 14 -11.21 37.69 13.17
C PRO A 14 -11.68 36.60 14.16
N PRO A 15 -12.77 35.89 13.88
CA PRO A 15 -13.33 34.94 14.84
C PRO A 15 -12.38 33.74 15.00
N LEU A 16 -11.82 33.59 16.20
CA LEU A 16 -11.04 32.43 16.67
C LEU A 16 -11.74 31.07 16.45
N ALA A 17 -13.06 31.07 16.23
CA ALA A 17 -13.85 29.88 15.94
C ALA A 17 -13.59 29.28 14.54
N ALA A 18 -13.24 30.10 13.54
CA ALA A 18 -12.98 29.61 12.18
C ALA A 18 -11.63 28.86 12.09
N PHE A 19 -10.65 29.26 12.90
CA PHE A 19 -9.33 28.63 12.97
C PHE A 19 -9.39 27.24 13.64
N HIS A 20 -10.20 27.07 14.68
CA HIS A 20 -10.36 25.78 15.36
C HIS A 20 -11.06 24.72 14.51
N PHE A 21 -12.08 25.11 13.72
CA PHE A 21 -12.82 24.18 12.87
C PHE A 21 -11.98 23.66 11.69
N HIS A 22 -11.10 24.50 11.14
CA HIS A 22 -10.23 24.12 10.03
C HIS A 22 -9.11 23.15 10.47
N ILE A 23 -8.54 23.36 11.66
CA ILE A 23 -7.50 22.48 12.21
C ILE A 23 -8.06 21.08 12.53
N ALA A 24 -9.28 20.99 13.08
CA ALA A 24 -9.92 19.69 13.34
C ALA A 24 -10.21 18.89 12.06
N GLY A 25 -10.64 19.57 10.99
CA GLY A 25 -10.88 18.94 9.68
C GLY A 25 -9.61 18.38 9.04
N LEU A 26 -8.51 19.12 9.10
CA LEU A 26 -7.19 18.69 8.60
C LEU A 26 -6.59 17.53 9.42
N LEU A 27 -6.81 17.51 10.73
CA LEU A 27 -6.36 16.39 11.56
C LEU A 27 -7.15 15.10 11.28
N MET A 28 -8.46 15.20 11.04
CA MET A 28 -9.28 14.04 10.67
C MET A 28 -8.89 13.46 9.30
N SER A 29 -8.52 14.29 8.31
CA SER A 29 -8.07 13.79 7.01
C SER A 29 -6.74 13.04 7.14
N LEU A 30 -5.75 13.59 7.85
CA LEU A 30 -4.43 12.95 8.03
C LEU A 30 -4.53 11.59 8.73
N VAL A 31 -5.36 11.48 9.77
CA VAL A 31 -5.62 10.22 10.48
C VAL A 31 -6.19 9.18 9.52
N GLN A 32 -7.14 9.56 8.68
CA GLN A 32 -7.75 8.65 7.71
C GLN A 32 -6.79 8.24 6.59
N GLN A 33 -5.93 9.15 6.14
CA GLN A 33 -4.90 8.86 5.14
C GLN A 33 -3.86 7.86 5.67
N ASN A 34 -3.32 8.09 6.87
CA ASN A 34 -2.34 7.19 7.47
C ASN A 34 -2.93 5.80 7.75
N ALA A 35 -4.22 5.72 8.13
CA ALA A 35 -4.91 4.44 8.28
C ALA A 35 -5.00 3.67 6.95
N LYS A 36 -5.31 4.35 5.83
CA LYS A 36 -5.34 3.73 4.50
C LYS A 36 -3.96 3.26 4.05
N LEU A 37 -2.92 4.04 4.30
CA LEU A 37 -1.55 3.62 3.99
C LEU A 37 -1.14 2.38 4.78
N ASN A 38 -1.51 2.32 6.06
CA ASN A 38 -1.26 1.13 6.86
C ASN A 38 -2.03 -0.09 6.33
N GLN A 39 -3.26 0.10 5.84
CA GLN A 39 -4.02 -0.97 5.20
C GLN A 39 -3.31 -1.50 3.93
N ILE A 40 -2.84 -0.61 3.06
CA ILE A 40 -2.05 -1.00 1.87
C ILE A 40 -0.78 -1.74 2.28
N LEU A 41 -0.07 -1.24 3.28
CA LEU A 41 1.13 -1.88 3.81
C LEU A 41 0.84 -3.33 4.24
N ILE A 42 -0.26 -3.56 4.96
CA ILE A 42 -0.69 -4.90 5.36
C ILE A 42 -1.00 -5.76 4.13
N GLU A 43 -1.75 -5.23 3.16
CA GLU A 43 -2.13 -5.97 1.96
C GLU A 43 -0.92 -6.38 1.11
N LEU A 44 0.08 -5.50 0.98
CA LEU A 44 1.35 -5.81 0.31
C LEU A 44 2.18 -6.80 1.11
N GLY A 45 2.34 -6.57 2.42
CA GLY A 45 3.19 -7.39 3.31
C GLY A 45 2.60 -8.77 3.64
N ARG A 46 1.29 -8.93 3.48
CA ARG A 46 0.53 -10.17 3.70
C ARG A 46 -0.15 -10.66 2.44
N SER A 47 0.34 -10.22 1.28
CA SER A 47 -0.10 -10.71 -0.02
C SER A 47 0.18 -12.20 -0.17
N LEU A 48 -0.51 -12.84 -1.11
CA LEU A 48 -0.24 -14.23 -1.44
C LEU A 48 1.18 -14.42 -2.01
N LEU A 49 1.73 -13.39 -2.68
CA LEU A 49 3.12 -13.39 -3.13
C LEU A 49 4.09 -13.52 -1.95
N GLN A 50 3.92 -12.70 -0.90
CA GLN A 50 4.76 -12.76 0.31
C GLN A 50 4.61 -14.10 1.03
N TYR A 51 3.37 -14.59 1.13
CA TYR A 51 3.10 -15.87 1.77
C TYR A 51 3.81 -17.03 1.07
N VAL A 52 3.70 -17.11 -0.26
CA VAL A 52 4.37 -18.16 -1.04
C VAL A 52 5.88 -17.97 -1.00
N GLY A 53 6.39 -16.73 -0.95
CA GLY A 53 7.82 -16.46 -0.75
C GLY A 53 8.37 -16.95 0.59
N HIS A 54 7.54 -16.97 1.64
CA HIS A 54 7.90 -17.52 2.95
C HIS A 54 7.82 -19.06 2.99
N CYS A 55 6.99 -19.66 2.14
CA CYS A 55 6.90 -21.11 2.03
C CYS A 55 8.07 -21.61 1.17
N SER A 56 8.84 -22.60 1.64
CA SER A 56 9.87 -23.22 0.80
C SER A 56 9.20 -23.91 -0.39
N SER A 57 9.43 -23.40 -1.61
CA SER A 57 8.78 -23.94 -2.80
C SER A 57 9.37 -25.29 -3.18
N TRP A 58 8.53 -26.33 -3.19
CA TRP A 58 8.81 -27.59 -3.87
C TRP A 58 8.85 -27.34 -5.38
N SER A 59 10.07 -27.20 -5.86
CA SER A 59 10.41 -26.82 -7.22
C SER A 59 10.49 -28.07 -8.09
N SER A 60 9.85 -28.04 -9.26
CA SER A 60 9.98 -29.07 -10.28
C SER A 60 10.93 -28.55 -11.34
N ARG A 61 11.94 -29.34 -11.73
CA ARG A 61 13.05 -28.96 -12.63
C ARG A 61 12.64 -28.26 -13.95
N THR A 62 11.38 -28.39 -14.36
CA THR A 62 10.78 -27.74 -15.54
C THR A 62 10.44 -26.25 -15.37
N GLN A 63 10.54 -25.66 -14.18
CA GLN A 63 10.17 -24.24 -13.93
C GLN A 63 11.33 -23.38 -13.39
N ALA A 64 12.58 -23.72 -13.74
CA ALA A 64 13.78 -23.08 -13.21
C ALA A 64 13.79 -21.53 -13.36
N THR A 65 13.26 -20.98 -14.46
CA THR A 65 13.22 -19.52 -14.65
C THR A 65 12.25 -18.83 -13.69
N LEU A 66 11.05 -19.38 -13.50
CA LEU A 66 10.08 -18.84 -12.55
C LEU A 66 10.65 -18.90 -11.13
N GLU A 67 11.29 -20.02 -10.77
CA GLU A 67 11.93 -20.21 -9.46
C GLU A 67 13.06 -19.22 -9.17
N GLN A 68 13.86 -18.85 -10.18
CA GLN A 68 14.95 -17.88 -10.04
C GLN A 68 14.45 -16.44 -9.95
N GLU A 69 13.36 -16.11 -10.63
CA GLU A 69 12.83 -14.75 -10.68
C GLU A 69 11.89 -14.45 -9.51
N PHE A 70 11.18 -15.47 -9.00
CA PHE A 70 10.17 -15.30 -7.96
C PHE A 70 10.69 -14.61 -6.68
N PRO A 71 11.86 -14.96 -6.11
CA PRO A 71 12.41 -14.25 -4.95
C PRO A 71 12.68 -12.77 -5.21
N LYS A 72 13.00 -12.38 -6.45
CA LYS A 72 13.21 -10.98 -6.83
C LYS A 72 11.90 -10.20 -6.77
N LEU A 73 10.80 -10.80 -7.25
CA LEU A 73 9.48 -10.20 -7.17
C LEU A 73 9.04 -10.02 -5.71
N VAL A 74 9.27 -11.04 -4.87
CA VAL A 74 9.01 -10.97 -3.42
C VAL A 74 9.80 -9.81 -2.79
N ALA A 75 11.09 -9.69 -3.09
CA ALA A 75 11.96 -8.65 -2.54
C ALA A 75 11.53 -7.23 -2.98
N ILE A 76 11.09 -7.05 -4.23
CA ILE A 76 10.56 -5.76 -4.72
C ILE A 76 9.37 -5.33 -3.86
N GLN A 77 8.39 -6.21 -3.66
CA GLN A 77 7.20 -5.87 -2.86
C GLN A 77 7.54 -5.67 -1.37
N GLN A 78 8.55 -6.36 -0.83
CA GLN A 78 9.07 -6.08 0.51
C GLN A 78 9.71 -4.68 0.60
N GLY A 79 10.35 -4.22 -0.47
CA GLY A 79 10.85 -2.85 -0.59
C GLY A 79 9.73 -1.82 -0.45
N HIS A 80 8.59 -2.03 -1.12
CA HIS A 80 7.43 -1.14 -1.01
C HIS A 80 6.87 -1.10 0.42
N VAL A 81 6.74 -2.26 1.07
CA VAL A 81 6.34 -2.35 2.49
C VAL A 81 7.28 -1.56 3.38
N ALA A 82 8.59 -1.64 3.15
CA ALA A 82 9.59 -0.88 3.90
C ALA A 82 9.43 0.63 3.69
N GLN A 83 9.24 1.08 2.44
CA GLN A 83 9.03 2.51 2.14
C GLN A 83 7.78 3.07 2.83
N LEU A 84 6.65 2.35 2.75
CA LEU A 84 5.40 2.74 3.42
C LEU A 84 5.56 2.76 4.95
N SER A 85 6.25 1.76 5.51
CA SER A 85 6.53 1.70 6.95
C SER A 85 7.38 2.87 7.41
N THR A 86 8.39 3.26 6.63
CA THR A 86 9.26 4.41 6.93
C THR A 86 8.44 5.69 6.97
N LEU A 87 7.62 5.94 5.94
CA LEU A 87 6.76 7.12 5.88
C LEU A 87 5.81 7.22 7.09
N LEU A 88 5.15 6.13 7.45
CA LEU A 88 4.26 6.08 8.62
C LEU A 88 5.03 6.33 9.94
N THR A 89 6.24 5.77 10.04
CA THR A 89 7.11 5.96 11.22
C THR A 89 7.55 7.42 11.35
N GLU A 90 7.94 8.06 10.25
CA GLU A 90 8.31 9.48 10.20
C GLU A 90 7.15 10.39 10.62
N ARG A 91 5.92 10.00 10.25
CA ARG A 91 4.66 10.64 10.67
C ARG A 91 4.26 10.33 12.12
N ARG A 92 5.07 9.55 12.83
CA ARG A 92 4.80 9.04 14.20
C ARG A 92 3.48 8.28 14.30
N TRP A 93 3.05 7.68 13.19
CA TRP A 93 1.87 6.83 13.14
C TRP A 93 2.25 5.40 13.55
N PRO A 94 1.46 4.72 14.39
CA PRO A 94 1.72 3.33 14.75
C PRO A 94 1.57 2.43 13.52
N VAL A 95 2.62 1.69 13.18
CA VAL A 95 2.62 0.75 12.06
C VAL A 95 2.13 -0.61 12.53
N ASP A 96 1.09 -1.12 11.86
CA ASP A 96 0.62 -2.50 12.00
C ASP A 96 0.96 -3.28 10.72
N PHE A 97 1.67 -4.39 10.88
CA PHE A 97 2.07 -5.28 9.78
C PHE A 97 1.07 -6.41 9.52
N GLY A 98 0.04 -6.54 10.36
CA GLY A 98 -0.99 -7.56 10.25
C GLY A 98 -0.47 -9.01 10.30
N GLY A 99 -1.38 -9.94 10.04
CA GLY A 99 -1.11 -11.37 9.92
C GLY A 99 -1.54 -11.92 8.56
N PHE A 100 -1.01 -13.08 8.18
CA PHE A 100 -1.48 -13.75 6.97
C PHE A 100 -2.92 -14.26 7.16
N PRO A 101 -3.77 -14.16 6.12
CA PRO A 101 -5.09 -14.78 6.13
C PRO A 101 -5.00 -16.29 6.41
N ALA A 102 -5.89 -16.80 7.26
CA ALA A 102 -5.92 -18.23 7.60
C ALA A 102 -6.18 -19.11 6.36
N THR A 103 -6.91 -18.60 5.36
CA THR A 103 -7.19 -19.31 4.10
C THR A 103 -5.95 -19.67 3.29
N TYR A 104 -4.79 -19.05 3.57
CA TYR A 104 -3.56 -19.37 2.86
C TYR A 104 -2.94 -20.69 3.31
N THR A 105 -3.23 -21.18 4.52
CA THR A 105 -2.67 -22.46 5.01
C THR A 105 -3.09 -23.65 4.17
N ASP A 106 -4.22 -23.56 3.48
CA ASP A 106 -4.70 -24.62 2.59
C ASP A 106 -3.89 -24.69 1.28
N LEU A 107 -3.02 -23.71 1.01
CA LEU A 107 -2.29 -23.56 -0.24
C LEU A 107 -0.89 -24.18 -0.22
N HIS A 108 -0.44 -24.68 0.95
CA HIS A 108 0.92 -25.19 1.14
C HIS A 108 1.30 -26.36 0.20
N PHE A 109 0.34 -27.13 -0.30
CA PHE A 109 0.58 -28.34 -1.10
C PHE A 109 0.49 -28.13 -2.62
N LEU A 110 0.33 -26.90 -3.08
CA LEU A 110 0.06 -26.58 -4.48
C LEU A 110 1.35 -26.25 -5.24
N SER A 111 1.37 -26.55 -6.54
CA SER A 111 2.51 -26.20 -7.39
C SER A 111 2.64 -24.69 -7.57
N LEU A 112 3.87 -24.20 -7.76
CA LEU A 112 4.13 -22.79 -8.02
C LEU A 112 3.38 -22.27 -9.26
N SER A 113 3.23 -23.10 -10.30
CA SER A 113 2.46 -22.77 -11.50
C SER A 113 0.95 -22.61 -11.28
N TYR A 114 0.38 -23.34 -10.31
CA TYR A 114 -1.02 -23.15 -9.94
C TYR A 114 -1.16 -21.91 -9.05
N LEU A 115 -0.26 -21.77 -8.07
CA LEU A 115 -0.22 -20.62 -7.17
C LEU A 115 0.01 -19.31 -7.91
N SER A 116 0.80 -19.28 -8.98
CA SER A 116 1.05 -18.04 -9.73
C SER A 116 -0.21 -17.42 -10.31
N LYS A 117 -1.21 -18.23 -10.73
CA LYS A 117 -2.52 -17.74 -11.17
C LYS A 117 -3.30 -17.07 -10.03
N LEU A 118 -3.24 -17.65 -8.83
CA LEU A 118 -3.88 -17.08 -7.64
C LEU A 118 -3.15 -15.81 -7.19
N ILE A 119 -1.82 -15.79 -7.27
CA ILE A 119 -0.99 -14.62 -6.96
C ILE A 119 -1.34 -13.48 -7.91
N LEU A 120 -1.44 -13.74 -9.23
CA LEU A 120 -1.84 -12.72 -10.20
C LEU A 120 -3.19 -12.09 -9.86
N LYS A 121 -4.19 -12.91 -9.50
CA LYS A 121 -5.50 -12.41 -9.07
C LYS A 121 -5.40 -11.57 -7.79
N ASN A 122 -4.59 -11.99 -6.82
CA ASN A 122 -4.37 -11.25 -5.59
C ASN A 122 -3.67 -9.90 -5.86
N GLN A 123 -2.64 -9.87 -6.72
CA GLN A 123 -1.95 -8.64 -7.09
C GLN A 123 -2.85 -7.65 -7.83
N GLN A 124 -3.73 -8.13 -8.72
CA GLN A 124 -4.71 -7.28 -9.38
C GLN A 124 -5.66 -6.60 -8.38
N ALA A 125 -6.08 -7.31 -7.33
CA ALA A 125 -6.90 -6.73 -6.28
C ALA A 125 -6.15 -5.64 -5.49
N ILE A 126 -4.87 -5.88 -5.17
CA ILE A 126 -4.02 -4.89 -4.49
C ILE A 126 -3.82 -3.65 -5.36
N ILE A 127 -3.54 -3.81 -6.66
CA ILE A 127 -3.41 -2.70 -7.63
C ILE A 127 -4.70 -1.89 -7.69
N ALA A 128 -5.86 -2.54 -7.76
CA ALA A 128 -7.14 -1.83 -7.79
C ALA A 128 -7.38 -1.00 -6.51
N HIS A 129 -6.96 -1.51 -5.35
CA HIS A 129 -7.08 -0.77 -4.10
C HIS A 129 -6.06 0.38 -4.01
N LEU A 130 -4.82 0.19 -4.46
CA LEU A 130 -3.81 1.25 -4.60
C LEU A 130 -4.32 2.38 -5.50
N GLU A 131 -4.93 2.03 -6.64
CA GLU A 131 -5.56 3.00 -7.53
C GLU A 131 -6.65 3.79 -6.80
N GLN A 132 -7.56 3.12 -6.09
CA GLN A 132 -8.59 3.80 -5.32
C GLN A 132 -7.98 4.78 -4.31
N VAL A 133 -6.98 4.34 -3.55
CA VAL A 133 -6.34 5.17 -2.51
C VAL A 133 -5.59 6.35 -3.14
N GLN A 134 -4.94 6.18 -4.30
CA GLN A 134 -4.30 7.27 -5.04
C GLN A 134 -5.28 8.40 -5.37
N HIS A 135 -6.51 8.06 -5.81
CA HIS A 135 -7.54 9.07 -6.12
C HIS A 135 -8.05 9.82 -4.88
N GLU A 136 -7.90 9.24 -3.69
CA GLU A 136 -8.38 9.80 -2.42
C GLU A 136 -7.31 10.64 -1.70
N LEU A 137 -6.05 10.62 -2.16
CA LEU A 137 -4.88 11.23 -1.50
C LEU A 137 -4.40 12.55 -2.13
N VAL A 138 -5.23 13.20 -2.95
CA VAL A 138 -4.86 14.39 -3.77
C VAL A 138 -4.25 15.55 -2.97
N GLU A 139 -4.54 15.64 -1.67
CA GLU A 139 -4.09 16.75 -0.81
C GLU A 139 -2.70 16.53 -0.17
N ASP A 140 -2.15 15.32 -0.20
CA ASP A 140 -0.84 14.98 0.38
C ASP A 140 0.14 14.55 -0.72
N LEU A 141 0.94 15.50 -1.21
CA LEU A 141 1.83 15.30 -2.34
C LEU A 141 2.91 14.23 -2.07
N GLU A 142 3.41 14.14 -0.85
CA GLU A 142 4.42 13.16 -0.46
C GLU A 142 3.85 11.75 -0.55
N VAL A 143 2.65 11.55 0.00
CA VAL A 143 1.97 10.25 -0.08
C VAL A 143 1.58 9.94 -1.52
N ALA A 144 1.00 10.90 -2.24
CA ALA A 144 0.56 10.69 -3.62
C ALA A 144 1.72 10.23 -4.50
N THR A 145 2.90 10.84 -4.35
CA THR A 145 4.13 10.45 -5.06
C THR A 145 4.54 9.02 -4.71
N LEU A 146 4.63 8.68 -3.40
CA LEU A 146 5.01 7.33 -2.99
C LEU A 146 4.01 6.27 -3.47
N VAL A 147 2.72 6.54 -3.36
CA VAL A 147 1.66 5.61 -3.81
C VAL A 147 1.71 5.42 -5.33
N GLU A 148 1.99 6.47 -6.10
CA GLU A 148 2.19 6.37 -7.55
C GLU A 148 3.40 5.50 -7.91
N GLU A 149 4.53 5.69 -7.23
CA GLU A 149 5.74 4.88 -7.41
C GLU A 149 5.47 3.40 -7.10
N VAL A 150 4.84 3.11 -5.97
CA VAL A 150 4.46 1.75 -5.55
C VAL A 150 3.50 1.14 -6.58
N LEU A 151 2.47 1.87 -7.00
CA LEU A 151 1.49 1.41 -7.99
C LEU A 151 2.15 1.08 -9.34
N SER A 152 3.03 1.94 -9.83
CA SER A 152 3.79 1.71 -11.06
C SER A 152 4.64 0.44 -10.97
N SER A 153 5.34 0.26 -9.85
CA SER A 153 6.18 -0.91 -9.60
C SER A 153 5.37 -2.20 -9.46
N GLU A 154 4.23 -2.19 -8.76
CA GLU A 154 3.34 -3.34 -8.63
C GLU A 154 2.72 -3.77 -9.97
N ARG A 155 2.40 -2.82 -10.85
CA ARG A 155 1.97 -3.11 -12.22
C ARG A 155 3.07 -3.79 -13.03
N GLN A 156 4.31 -3.33 -12.92
CA GLN A 156 5.47 -3.96 -13.60
C GLN A 156 5.74 -5.36 -13.06
N LEU A 157 5.70 -5.53 -11.73
CA LEU A 157 5.84 -6.83 -11.05
C LEU A 157 4.77 -7.81 -11.54
N THR A 158 3.52 -7.37 -11.60
CA THR A 158 2.39 -8.20 -12.06
C THR A 158 2.55 -8.60 -13.53
N ALA A 159 2.93 -7.66 -14.40
CA ALA A 159 3.21 -7.95 -15.80
C ALA A 159 4.35 -8.98 -15.94
N ARG A 160 5.41 -8.83 -15.17
CA ARG A 160 6.54 -9.78 -15.16
C ARG A 160 6.12 -11.17 -14.71
N LEU A 161 5.30 -11.28 -13.66
CA LEU A 161 4.77 -12.56 -13.19
C LEU A 161 3.88 -13.23 -14.25
N GLN A 162 3.09 -12.44 -14.98
CA GLN A 162 2.24 -12.91 -16.07
C GLN A 162 3.07 -13.50 -17.22
N GLU A 163 4.15 -12.83 -17.62
CA GLU A 163 5.10 -13.32 -18.63
C GLU A 163 5.72 -14.66 -18.23
N LEU A 164 6.26 -14.74 -17.01
CA LEU A 164 6.91 -15.94 -16.49
C LEU A 164 5.95 -17.14 -16.41
N THR A 165 4.70 -16.88 -16.01
CA THR A 165 3.66 -17.91 -15.93
C THR A 165 3.26 -18.41 -17.31
N SER A 166 3.16 -17.52 -18.29
CA SER A 166 2.77 -17.87 -19.66
C SER A 166 3.87 -18.66 -20.37
N ALA A 167 5.13 -18.25 -20.22
CA ALA A 167 6.29 -18.94 -20.79
C ALA A 167 6.48 -20.37 -20.22
N GLY A 168 6.25 -20.56 -18.93
CA GLY A 168 6.35 -21.88 -18.28
C GLY A 168 5.24 -22.87 -18.69
N SER A 169 4.09 -22.39 -19.14
CA SER A 169 2.96 -23.23 -19.56
C SER A 169 3.14 -23.87 -20.94
N GLY A 170 3.96 -23.29 -21.81
CA GLY A 170 4.19 -23.76 -23.18
C GLY A 170 5.17 -24.95 -23.31
N ALA A 171 5.91 -25.28 -22.25
CA ALA A 171 6.92 -26.35 -22.28
C ALA A 171 6.37 -27.73 -21.87
N ALA A 172 5.08 -27.85 -21.55
CA ALA A 172 4.43 -29.07 -21.05
C ALA A 172 3.41 -29.69 -22.02
N ALA A 173 3.37 -29.23 -23.28
CA ALA A 173 2.55 -29.79 -24.36
C ALA A 173 3.44 -30.45 -25.42
#